data_AF-A0AAU9PE68-F1
#
_entry.id   AF-A0AAU9PE68-F1
#
_cell.length_a   1.000
_cell.length_b   1.000
_cell.length_c   1.000
_cell.angle_alpha   90.00
_cell.angle_beta   90.00
_cell.angle_gamma   90.00
#
_symmetry.space_group_name_H-M   'P 1'
#
loop_
_entity.id
_entity.type
_entity.pdbx_description
1 polymer ?
#
loop_
_entity_poly.entity_id
_entity_poly.type
_entity_poly.pdbx_seq_one_letter_code
_entity_poly.pdbx_strand_id
1 'polypeptide(L)'
;MILTEKQYVCERKAAAGLFNWEEDIYVPRAPGTLDVIGGIADYSGSLVLQMPIREACHIVVQKIQPSKQRLWKQMCSRFQYRSQRDVQTIIFAMQVGC
;
A
#
# COMPACT_ATOMS: atom_id res chain seq x y z
N MET A 1 -1.15 -9.21 15.03
CA MET A 1 -0.12 -8.85 16.04
C MET A 1 -0.65 -7.67 16.87
N ILE A 2 -0.53 -7.63 18.20
CA ILE A 2 -1.04 -6.51 19.02
C ILE A 2 0.04 -5.43 19.04
N LEU A 3 -0.19 -4.29 18.36
CA LEU A 3 0.69 -3.13 18.45
C LEU A 3 0.81 -2.70 19.92
N THR A 4 2.02 -2.43 20.39
CA THR A 4 2.20 -1.90 21.75
C THR A 4 1.59 -0.50 21.83
N GLU A 5 1.10 -0.10 23.00
CA GLU A 5 0.38 1.16 23.20
C GLU A 5 1.19 2.38 22.72
N LYS A 6 2.52 2.35 22.88
CA LYS A 6 3.45 3.39 22.40
C LYS A 6 3.54 3.44 20.87
N GLN A 7 3.58 2.30 20.19
CA GLN A 7 3.65 2.24 18.72
C GLN A 7 2.37 2.80 18.10
N TYR A 8 1.21 2.44 18.69
CA TYR A 8 -0.09 2.95 18.25
C TYR A 8 -0.19 4.47 18.32
N VAL A 9 0.32 5.09 19.39
CA VAL A 9 0.33 6.57 19.52
C VAL A 9 1.23 7.23 18.47
N CYS A 10 2.40 6.66 18.19
CA CYS A 10 3.32 7.19 17.17
C CYS A 10 2.74 7.07 15.76
N GLU A 11 2.16 5.92 15.41
CA GLU A 11 1.53 5.68 14.12
C GLU A 11 0.31 6.60 13.91
N ARG A 12 -0.52 6.81 14.94
CA ARG A 12 -1.63 7.75 14.87
C ARG A 12 -1.16 9.19 14.67
N LYS A 13 -0.12 9.63 15.39
CA LYS A 13 0.46 10.97 15.20
C LYS A 13 1.04 11.15 13.80
N ALA A 14 1.70 10.13 13.27
CA ALA A 14 2.22 10.15 11.89
C ALA A 14 1.07 10.22 10.88
N ALA A 15 0.04 9.38 11.01
CA ALA A 15 -1.12 9.37 10.12
C ALA A 15 -1.88 10.70 10.15
N ALA A 16 -2.01 11.34 11.32
CA ALA A 16 -2.72 12.61 11.47
C ALA A 16 -2.12 13.74 10.60
N GLY A 17 -0.81 13.73 10.35
CA GLY A 17 -0.13 14.73 9.52
C GLY A 17 0.03 14.35 8.04
N LEU A 18 -0.36 13.14 7.65
CA LEU A 18 -0.18 12.62 6.28
C LEU A 18 -1.46 12.70 5.43
N PHE A 19 -2.63 12.61 6.06
CA PHE A 19 -3.91 12.54 5.37
C PHE A 19 -4.80 13.75 5.67
N ASN A 20 -5.57 14.19 4.67
CA ASN A 20 -6.67 15.11 4.88
C ASN A 20 -7.89 14.31 5.38
N TRP A 21 -8.30 14.50 6.63
CA TRP A 21 -9.43 13.77 7.22
C TRP A 21 -10.80 14.22 6.71
N GLU A 22 -10.87 15.31 5.96
CA GLU A 22 -12.10 15.81 5.34
C GLU A 22 -12.40 15.17 3.96
N GLU A 23 -11.40 14.49 3.38
CA GLU A 23 -11.50 13.85 2.07
C GLU A 23 -11.53 12.31 2.20
N ASP A 24 -11.98 11.63 1.15
CA ASP A 24 -12.06 10.17 1.14
C ASP A 24 -10.69 9.52 1.33
N ILE A 25 -10.66 8.51 2.21
CA ILE A 25 -9.51 7.65 2.48
C ILE A 25 -9.92 6.21 2.17
N TYR A 26 -9.16 5.55 1.30
CA TYR A 26 -9.36 4.16 0.94
C TYR A 26 -8.32 3.27 1.62
N VAL A 27 -8.75 2.12 2.14
CA VAL A 27 -7.87 1.13 2.77
C VAL A 27 -7.96 -0.21 2.04
N PRO A 28 -7.24 -0.40 0.93
CA PRO A 28 -7.10 -1.71 0.30
C PRO A 28 -6.38 -2.71 1.22
N ARG A 29 -6.83 -3.97 1.15
CA ARG A 29 -6.21 -5.13 1.80
C ARG A 29 -5.69 -6.10 0.75
N ALA A 30 -4.42 -6.49 0.86
CA ALA A 30 -3.79 -7.53 0.05
C ALA A 30 -3.33 -8.69 0.96
N PRO A 31 -4.06 -9.81 1.04
CA PRO A 31 -3.64 -10.97 1.84
C PRO A 31 -2.38 -11.63 1.27
N GLY A 32 -1.57 -12.20 2.15
CA GLY A 32 -0.51 -13.11 1.73
C GLY A 32 -1.09 -14.43 1.21
N THR A 33 -0.25 -15.22 0.56
CA THR A 33 -0.59 -16.56 0.07
C THR A 33 0.29 -17.61 0.73
N LEU A 34 -0.27 -18.78 0.98
CA LEU A 34 0.46 -19.96 1.43
C LEU A 34 0.26 -21.10 0.42
N ASP A 35 1.37 -21.66 -0.03
CA ASP A 35 1.39 -22.80 -0.94
C ASP A 35 1.36 -24.08 -0.10
N VAL A 36 0.27 -24.85 -0.22
CA VAL A 36 0.13 -26.13 0.47
C VAL A 36 0.83 -27.23 -0.32
N ILE A 37 0.70 -27.19 -1.65
CA ILE A 37 1.36 -28.11 -2.59
C ILE A 37 1.75 -27.32 -3.85
N GLY A 38 2.93 -27.60 -4.38
CA GLY A 38 3.33 -27.10 -5.70
C GLY A 38 3.99 -25.72 -5.70
N GLY A 39 4.60 -25.29 -4.60
CA GLY A 39 5.24 -23.97 -4.50
C GLY A 39 6.46 -23.74 -5.42
N ILE A 40 6.93 -24.76 -6.16
CA ILE A 40 7.94 -24.63 -7.23
C ILE A 40 7.37 -24.96 -8.62
N ALA A 41 6.06 -25.16 -8.72
CA ALA A 41 5.40 -25.64 -9.93
C ALA A 41 4.58 -24.52 -10.62
N ASP A 42 4.56 -23.35 -9.99
CA ASP A 42 3.89 -22.13 -10.42
C ASP A 42 4.47 -21.56 -11.73
N TYR A 43 5.79 -21.67 -11.93
CA TYR A 43 6.45 -21.20 -13.14
C TYR A 43 6.44 -22.19 -14.31
N SER A 44 6.11 -23.47 -14.06
CA SER A 44 6.10 -24.52 -15.10
C SER A 44 4.72 -24.76 -15.71
N GLY A 45 3.68 -24.04 -15.27
CA GLY A 45 2.29 -24.24 -15.71
C GLY A 45 1.62 -25.48 -15.08
N SER A 46 2.16 -25.99 -13.99
CA SER A 46 1.60 -27.12 -13.25
C SER A 46 0.51 -26.65 -12.28
N LEU A 47 -0.30 -27.60 -11.77
CA LEU A 47 -1.32 -27.29 -10.78
C LEU A 47 -0.69 -26.99 -9.41
N VAL A 48 -1.10 -25.88 -8.80
CA VAL A 48 -0.68 -25.45 -7.46
C VAL A 48 -1.91 -25.34 -6.56
N LEU A 49 -1.78 -25.77 -5.31
CA LEU A 49 -2.80 -25.58 -4.29
C LEU A 49 -2.37 -24.48 -3.33
N GLN A 50 -3.01 -23.32 -3.44
CA GLN A 50 -2.72 -22.14 -2.61
C GLN A 50 -3.95 -21.73 -1.80
N MET A 51 -3.74 -21.15 -0.62
CA MET A 51 -4.79 -20.49 0.15
C MET A 51 -4.34 -19.11 0.64
N PRO A 52 -5.23 -18.11 0.70
CA PRO A 52 -4.92 -16.83 1.31
C PRO A 52 -4.77 -17.00 2.83
N ILE A 53 -3.77 -16.33 3.40
CA ILE A 53 -3.54 -16.31 4.85
C ILE A 53 -4.27 -15.14 5.52
N ARG A 54 -4.30 -15.14 6.85
CA ARG A 54 -4.93 -14.08 7.64
C ARG A 54 -4.13 -12.78 7.55
N GLU A 55 -2.82 -12.91 7.56
CA GLU A 55 -1.85 -11.82 7.43
C GLU A 55 -2.03 -11.13 6.08
N ALA A 56 -2.17 -9.81 6.11
CA ALA A 56 -2.42 -9.02 4.93
C ALA A 56 -1.74 -7.67 5.02
N CYS A 57 -1.22 -7.21 3.88
CA CYS A 57 -0.75 -5.85 3.72
C CYS A 57 -1.96 -4.93 3.57
N HIS A 58 -2.09 -3.96 4.49
CA HIS A 58 -3.05 -2.87 4.37
C HIS A 58 -2.30 -1.62 3.96
N ILE A 59 -2.83 -0.93 2.96
CA ILE A 59 -2.29 0.35 2.52
C ILE A 59 -3.39 1.37 2.70
N VAL A 60 -3.06 2.52 3.27
CA VAL A 60 -3.97 3.66 3.34
C VAL A 60 -3.67 4.58 2.16
N VAL A 61 -4.72 4.97 1.43
CA VAL A 61 -4.62 5.58 0.11
C VAL A 61 -5.59 6.76 0.01
N GLN A 62 -5.09 7.93 -0.41
CA GLN A 62 -5.91 9.13 -0.62
C GLN A 62 -5.59 9.79 -1.97
N LYS A 63 -6.63 10.31 -2.62
CA LYS A 63 -6.50 11.10 -3.85
C LYS A 63 -5.95 12.49 -3.50
N ILE A 64 -4.95 12.95 -4.22
CA ILE A 64 -4.34 14.27 -3.98
C ILE A 64 -4.21 15.00 -5.32
N GLN A 65 -4.49 16.30 -5.30
CA GLN A 65 -4.27 17.16 -6.46
C GLN A 65 -2.79 17.06 -6.94
N PRO A 66 -2.53 16.95 -8.25
CA PRO A 66 -1.18 16.85 -8.81
C PRO A 66 -0.21 17.94 -8.33
N SER A 67 -0.71 19.14 -8.07
CA SER A 67 0.08 20.28 -7.58
C SER A 67 0.58 20.13 -6.13
N LYS A 68 -0.04 19.26 -5.33
CA LYS A 68 0.25 19.08 -3.89
C LYS A 68 1.00 17.78 -3.59
N GLN A 69 1.41 17.03 -4.62
CA GLN A 69 2.06 15.73 -4.45
C GLN A 69 3.51 15.88 -4.00
N ARG A 70 3.86 15.16 -2.92
CA ARG A 70 5.24 15.04 -2.44
C ARG A 70 5.85 13.77 -3.02
N LEU A 71 6.52 13.91 -4.16
CA LEU A 71 7.27 12.81 -4.75
C LEU A 71 8.55 12.54 -3.92
N TRP A 72 8.81 11.27 -3.63
CA TRP A 72 10.08 10.85 -3.04
C TRP A 72 11.20 11.00 -4.08
N LYS A 73 12.40 11.44 -3.67
CA LYS A 73 13.53 11.75 -4.57
C LYS A 73 13.84 10.62 -5.56
N GLN A 74 13.73 9.35 -5.15
CA GLN A 74 13.97 8.17 -5.99
C GLN A 74 12.84 7.86 -6.98
N MET A 75 11.63 8.35 -6.71
CA MET A 75 10.47 8.20 -7.59
C MET A 75 10.45 9.30 -8.65
N CYS A 76 10.91 10.52 -8.31
CA CYS A 76 11.11 11.61 -9.27
C CYS A 76 12.03 11.21 -10.43
N SER A 77 13.12 10.48 -10.17
CA SER A 77 14.05 10.06 -11.23
C SER A 77 13.44 9.04 -12.21
N ARG A 78 12.40 8.30 -11.78
CA ARG A 78 11.65 7.36 -12.62
C ARG A 78 10.44 7.99 -13.30
N PHE A 79 9.91 9.08 -12.75
CA PHE A 79 8.72 9.79 -13.25
C PHE A 79 9.02 10.85 -14.33
N GLN A 80 10.29 11.00 -14.72
CA GLN A 80 10.68 11.86 -15.82
C GLN A 80 10.18 11.24 -17.13
N TYR A 81 8.98 11.65 -17.56
CA TYR A 81 8.38 11.53 -18.91
C TYR A 81 6.97 10.91 -18.92
N ARG A 82 5.95 11.72 -18.67
CA ARG A 82 4.86 11.95 -19.64
C ARG A 82 4.01 13.15 -19.22
N SER A 83 3.78 14.04 -20.18
CA SER A 83 2.91 15.20 -20.02
C SER A 83 1.55 14.81 -19.45
N GLN A 84 1.09 15.60 -18.48
CA GLN A 84 -0.29 16.08 -18.33
C GLN A 84 -1.32 15.33 -19.18
N ARG A 85 -2.13 14.50 -18.54
CA ARG A 85 -3.59 14.36 -18.75
C ARG A 85 -4.15 13.44 -17.66
N ASP A 86 -4.98 14.01 -16.79
CA ASP A 86 -5.98 13.35 -15.95
C ASP A 86 -5.60 12.11 -15.13
N VAL A 87 -4.33 11.93 -14.76
CA VAL A 87 -4.00 10.95 -13.73
C VAL A 87 -4.28 11.61 -12.39
N GLN A 88 -5.43 11.30 -11.79
CA GLN A 88 -5.68 11.53 -10.36
C GLN A 88 -4.64 10.71 -9.61
N THR A 89 -3.45 11.27 -9.42
CA THR A 89 -2.32 10.54 -8.86
C THR A 89 -2.57 10.37 -7.37
N ILE A 90 -2.78 9.11 -7.02
CA ILE A 90 -3.12 8.60 -5.70
C ILE A 90 -1.81 8.24 -5.01
N ILE A 91 -1.27 9.06 -4.10
CA ILE A 91 -0.09 8.64 -3.33
C ILE A 91 -0.02 9.33 -1.95
N PHE A 92 -0.64 8.71 -0.97
CA PHE A 92 0.08 8.29 0.24
C PHE A 92 -0.19 6.80 0.37
N ALA A 93 0.84 6.03 0.71
CA ALA A 93 0.74 4.60 0.98
C ALA A 93 1.46 4.38 2.30
N MET A 94 0.71 4.34 3.39
CA MET A 94 1.22 3.91 4.69
C MET A 94 0.86 2.44 4.84
N GLN A 95 1.87 1.57 4.93
CA GLN A 95 1.64 0.18 5.33
C GLN A 95 1.25 0.19 6.81
N VAL A 96 0.00 -0.13 7.08
CA VAL A 96 -0.47 -0.37 8.44
C VAL A 96 -0.31 -1.88 8.65
N GLY A 97 0.41 -2.26 9.72
CA GLY A 97 0.98 -3.61 9.90
C GLY A 97 0.02 -4.81 9.74
N CYS A 98 0.60 -6.02 9.72
CA CYS A 98 -0.09 -7.31 9.61
C CYS A 98 -0.51 -7.91 10.98
#